data_AF-A0A8H7GTJ6-F1
#
_entry.id   AF-A0A8H7GTJ6-F1
#
_cell.length_a   1.000
_cell.length_b   1.000
_cell.length_c   1.000
_cell.angle_alpha   90.00
_cell.angle_beta   90.00
_cell.angle_gamma   90.00
#
_symmetry.space_group_name_H-M   'P 1'
#
loop_
_entity.id
_entity.type
_entity.pdbx_description
1 polymer ?
#
loop_
_entity_poly.entity_id
_entity_poly.type
_entity_poly.pdbx_seq_one_letter_code
_entity_poly.pdbx_strand_id
1 'polypeptide(L)'
;MGNEVLPTGLSSKTKKIKEVKVSSFEELESLATGQKEKPSEEPSEETQEEPVYGPERKYASMGEYQRDMGRKLFLEGKECLLDDQLEILAKEDWKVEWISGKERGLKIDIDLSNNFLDRFITKKQQIMGQLPFYRGQTMFFFCEDGLFWVGYVDSVYRPKVEKSAIKGAQKTFRMFIRVYDWDQNRKPKPSEVKSIQILPGCIATSRALNAMTTMLDKQITNMIMGKKGHFGLKFSNLTLNESQKRAVKSVMINPITILQGPPGTGKTCIISEMVSQLLKMDIYPILVVAASNTAVDNIAEKLLVDHRDSMLRLVAGVREKKYDAQHSLASVCLHLKVLAALPDPIKILERKLKRSERIHHE
;
A
#
# COMPACT_ATOMS: atom_id res chain seq x y z
N MET A 1 -19.54 33.64 49.87
CA MET A 1 -19.41 33.32 48.43
C MET A 1 -17.94 33.42 48.08
N GLY A 2 -17.20 32.38 47.70
CA GLY A 2 -17.54 30.96 47.61
C GLY A 2 -16.36 30.21 46.99
N ASN A 3 -15.41 29.76 47.81
CA ASN A 3 -14.31 28.90 47.36
C ASN A 3 -14.75 27.44 47.50
N GLU A 4 -15.26 26.85 46.43
CA GLU A 4 -15.59 25.42 46.41
C GLU A 4 -14.33 24.59 46.16
N VAL A 5 -13.89 23.92 47.23
CA VAL A 5 -13.05 22.73 47.15
C VAL A 5 -13.97 21.54 46.91
N LEU A 6 -13.74 20.78 45.84
CA LEU A 6 -14.35 19.45 45.63
C LEU A 6 -13.27 18.39 45.35
N PRO A 7 -13.55 17.11 45.66
CA PRO A 7 -12.53 16.26 46.25
C PRO A 7 -11.86 15.27 45.30
N THR A 8 -10.63 14.90 45.65
CA THR A 8 -9.91 13.76 45.08
C THR A 8 -10.55 12.42 45.49
N GLY A 9 -10.90 11.57 44.52
CA GLY A 9 -11.22 10.18 44.83
C GLY A 9 -11.83 9.40 43.67
N LEU A 10 -11.02 8.62 42.96
CA LEU A 10 -11.48 7.43 42.25
C LEU A 10 -10.37 6.40 42.10
N SER A 11 -10.62 5.21 42.67
CA SER A 11 -9.69 4.09 42.77
C SER A 11 -9.46 3.40 41.43
N SER A 12 -8.20 3.33 40.98
CA SER A 12 -7.78 2.45 39.89
C SER A 12 -7.43 1.05 40.44
N LYS A 13 -8.30 0.06 40.21
CA LYS A 13 -8.03 -1.35 40.54
C LYS A 13 -6.97 -1.93 39.58
N THR A 14 -5.72 -1.98 40.01
CA THR A 14 -4.64 -2.65 39.28
C THR A 14 -4.86 -4.17 39.31
N LYS A 15 -5.30 -4.76 38.20
CA LYS A 15 -5.30 -6.22 38.02
C LYS A 15 -3.85 -6.66 37.73
N LYS A 16 -3.27 -7.48 38.62
CA LYS A 16 -2.00 -8.16 38.37
C LYS A 16 -2.14 -9.06 37.14
N ILE A 17 -1.38 -8.78 36.08
CA ILE A 17 -1.14 -9.71 34.98
C ILE A 17 -0.07 -10.70 35.45
N LYS A 18 -0.26 -11.99 35.16
CA LYS A 18 0.77 -13.01 35.42
C LYS A 18 1.84 -12.90 34.34
N GLU A 19 3.09 -12.79 34.73
CA GLU A 19 4.22 -13.02 33.84
C GLU A 19 4.16 -14.46 33.31
N VAL A 20 4.10 -14.61 31.99
CA VAL A 20 4.37 -15.87 31.30
C VAL A 20 5.78 -15.71 30.71
N LYS A 21 6.68 -16.63 31.06
CA LYS A 21 8.06 -16.60 30.54
C LYS A 21 8.03 -16.70 29.03
N VAL A 22 8.57 -15.67 28.38
CA VAL A 22 8.95 -15.69 26.96
C VAL A 22 10.27 -16.44 26.85
N SER A 23 10.36 -17.47 26.00
CA SER A 23 11.65 -17.98 25.54
C SER A 23 12.22 -17.03 24.48
N SER A 24 13.53 -16.77 24.54
CA SER A 24 14.15 -15.73 23.71
C SER A 24 14.23 -16.14 22.24
N PHE A 25 14.27 -15.12 21.38
CA PHE A 25 14.34 -15.23 19.92
C PHE A 25 15.57 -16.04 19.43
N GLU A 26 16.61 -16.15 20.26
CA GLU A 26 17.85 -16.89 20.03
C GLU A 26 17.64 -18.40 19.85
N GLU A 27 16.61 -18.99 20.46
CA GLU A 27 16.32 -20.43 20.31
C GLU A 27 15.94 -20.80 18.86
N LEU A 28 15.36 -19.87 18.09
CA LEU A 28 14.95 -20.10 16.70
C LEU A 28 16.11 -20.12 15.71
N GLU A 29 17.21 -19.38 15.97
CA GLU A 29 18.39 -19.38 15.09
C GLU A 29 19.28 -20.61 15.32
N SER A 30 19.32 -21.12 16.55
CA SER A 30 20.14 -22.28 16.93
C SER A 30 19.82 -23.57 16.18
N LEU A 31 18.60 -23.70 15.63
CA LEU A 31 18.12 -24.87 14.90
C LEU A 31 18.60 -24.93 13.43
N ALA A 32 19.24 -23.88 12.91
CA ALA A 32 19.60 -23.76 11.49
C ALA A 32 21.04 -24.20 11.14
N THR A 33 21.95 -24.32 12.11
CA THR A 33 23.38 -24.56 11.85
C THR A 33 23.96 -25.71 12.67
N GLY A 34 24.39 -26.78 11.99
CA GLY A 34 24.94 -27.98 12.65
C GLY A 34 26.46 -27.94 12.88
N GLN A 35 26.84 -28.32 14.11
CA GLN A 35 28.13 -28.86 14.59
C GLN A 35 29.16 -27.94 15.31
N LYS A 36 29.35 -28.32 16.59
CA LYS A 36 30.60 -28.48 17.37
C LYS A 36 31.21 -27.27 18.10
N GLU A 37 31.26 -27.42 19.43
CA GLU A 37 31.90 -26.53 20.41
C GLU A 37 33.41 -26.79 20.61
N LYS A 38 34.15 -25.72 20.94
CA LYS A 38 35.09 -25.54 22.09
C LYS A 38 36.23 -24.56 21.75
N PRO A 39 36.83 -23.85 22.74
CA PRO A 39 36.22 -23.24 23.93
C PRO A 39 36.71 -21.79 24.22
N SER A 40 35.82 -20.97 24.81
CA SER A 40 36.08 -19.83 25.72
C SER A 40 37.32 -18.92 25.52
N GLU A 41 37.09 -17.68 25.06
CA GLU A 41 37.80 -16.45 25.50
C GLU A 41 36.76 -15.35 25.81
N GLU A 42 37.14 -14.34 26.60
CA GLU A 42 36.23 -13.41 27.29
C GLU A 42 35.56 -12.36 26.37
N PRO A 43 34.34 -11.89 26.67
CA PRO A 43 33.59 -11.02 25.77
C PRO A 43 34.11 -9.58 25.79
N SER A 44 34.72 -9.15 24.69
CA SER A 44 34.81 -7.73 24.34
C SER A 44 33.41 -7.17 24.05
N GLU A 45 33.13 -5.93 24.44
CA GLU A 45 31.85 -5.25 24.18
C GLU A 45 31.62 -5.03 22.68
N GLU A 46 31.10 -6.04 21.99
CA GLU A 46 30.56 -5.89 20.65
C GLU A 46 29.34 -4.95 20.71
N THR A 47 29.52 -3.74 20.17
CA THR A 47 28.40 -2.88 19.85
C THR A 47 27.60 -3.60 18.76
N GLN A 48 26.52 -4.28 19.15
CA GLN A 48 25.62 -4.94 18.21
C GLN A 48 25.07 -3.89 17.23
N GLU A 49 25.63 -3.83 16.02
CA GLU A 49 25.05 -3.05 14.94
C GLU A 49 23.66 -3.63 14.65
N GLU A 50 22.61 -2.87 14.99
CA GLU A 50 21.24 -3.24 14.61
C GLU A 50 21.22 -3.57 13.11
N PRO A 51 20.68 -4.75 12.71
CA PRO A 51 20.75 -5.17 11.32
C PRO A 51 20.06 -4.12 10.44
N VAL A 52 20.84 -3.51 9.54
CA VAL A 52 20.44 -2.33 8.76
C VAL A 52 19.15 -2.61 7.98
N TYR A 53 18.01 -2.22 8.56
CA TYR A 53 16.69 -2.44 7.99
C TYR A 53 16.45 -1.46 6.84
N GLY A 54 16.96 -1.80 5.66
CA GLY A 54 16.90 -0.94 4.49
C GLY A 54 17.05 -1.69 3.17
N PRO A 55 16.63 -1.08 2.04
CA PRO A 55 16.95 -1.59 0.71
C PRO A 55 18.47 -1.66 0.52
N GLU A 56 18.93 -2.61 -0.28
CA GLU A 56 20.33 -2.67 -0.68
C GLU A 56 20.70 -1.46 -1.56
N ARG A 57 21.95 -1.04 -1.51
CA ARG A 57 22.44 0.12 -2.29
C ARG A 57 22.56 -0.17 -3.79
N LYS A 58 22.54 -1.44 -4.19
CA LYS A 58 22.66 -1.95 -5.57
C LYS A 58 21.95 -3.29 -5.66
N TYR A 59 21.48 -3.64 -6.85
CA TYR A 59 20.89 -4.95 -7.14
C TYR A 59 21.44 -5.49 -8.46
N ALA A 60 21.77 -6.77 -8.52
CA ALA A 60 22.30 -7.42 -9.72
C ALA A 60 21.21 -7.56 -10.81
N SER A 61 19.95 -7.75 -10.41
CA SER A 61 18.78 -7.82 -11.31
C SER A 61 17.55 -7.08 -10.76
N MET A 62 16.62 -6.69 -11.64
CA MET A 62 15.33 -6.16 -11.21
C MET A 62 14.52 -7.21 -10.41
N GLY A 63 14.65 -8.49 -10.75
CA GLY A 63 14.03 -9.60 -10.02
C GLY A 63 14.59 -9.83 -8.61
N GLU A 64 15.80 -9.34 -8.33
CA GLU A 64 16.37 -9.33 -6.98
C GLU A 64 15.79 -8.18 -6.16
N TYR A 65 15.76 -6.97 -6.72
CA TYR A 65 15.07 -5.82 -6.12
C TYR A 65 13.59 -6.13 -5.80
N GLN A 66 12.88 -6.73 -6.76
CA GLN A 66 11.47 -7.10 -6.61
C GLN A 66 11.26 -8.13 -5.48
N ARG A 67 12.12 -9.15 -5.37
CA ARG A 67 12.07 -10.15 -4.29
C ARG A 67 12.40 -9.55 -2.93
N ASP A 68 13.42 -8.69 -2.85
CA ASP A 68 13.80 -8.00 -1.61
C ASP A 68 12.68 -7.07 -1.11
N MET A 69 12.15 -6.22 -2.00
CA MET A 69 10.99 -5.37 -1.68
C MET A 69 9.76 -6.19 -1.31
N GLY A 70 9.50 -7.30 -2.01
CA GLY A 70 8.42 -8.23 -1.71
C GLY A 70 8.54 -8.86 -0.32
N ARG A 71 9.76 -9.25 0.08
CA ARG A 71 10.04 -9.78 1.43
C ARG A 71 9.87 -8.71 2.50
N LYS A 72 10.39 -7.50 2.28
CA LYS A 72 10.26 -6.38 3.23
C LYS A 72 8.80 -5.98 3.46
N LEU A 73 8.03 -5.80 2.39
CA LEU A 73 6.59 -5.51 2.46
C LEU A 73 5.77 -6.66 3.09
N PHE A 74 6.21 -7.91 2.94
CA PHE A 74 5.61 -9.05 3.64
C PHE A 74 5.86 -8.97 5.15
N LEU A 75 7.09 -8.70 5.57
CA LEU A 75 7.45 -8.56 6.99
C LEU A 75 6.72 -7.38 7.64
N GLU A 76 6.69 -6.21 7.00
CA GLU A 76 5.87 -5.05 7.43
C GLU A 76 4.40 -5.45 7.63
N GLY A 77 3.83 -6.21 6.67
CA GLY A 77 2.49 -6.75 6.78
C GLY A 77 2.31 -7.78 7.91
N LYS A 78 3.35 -8.54 8.29
CA LYS A 78 3.29 -9.46 9.43
C LYS A 78 3.36 -8.73 10.77
N GLU A 79 4.14 -7.67 10.89
CA GLU A 79 4.14 -6.85 12.12
C GLU A 79 2.75 -6.24 12.35
N CYS A 80 2.08 -5.76 11.31
CA CYS A 80 0.68 -5.29 11.40
C CYS A 80 -0.36 -6.38 11.76
N LEU A 81 -0.01 -7.68 11.71
CA LEU A 81 -0.85 -8.75 12.28
C LEU A 81 -0.73 -8.82 13.81
N LEU A 82 0.44 -8.52 14.37
CA LEU A 82 0.67 -8.53 15.82
C LEU A 82 -0.04 -7.35 16.51
N ASP A 83 -0.27 -6.26 15.77
CA ASP A 83 -1.03 -5.07 16.19
C ASP A 83 -2.56 -5.17 15.93
N ASP A 84 -3.11 -6.37 15.68
CA ASP A 84 -4.54 -6.63 15.38
C ASP A 84 -5.12 -5.85 14.16
N GLN A 85 -4.29 -5.33 13.24
CA GLN A 85 -4.77 -4.50 12.10
C GLN A 85 -5.02 -5.26 10.80
N LEU A 86 -4.62 -6.53 10.72
CA LEU A 86 -4.80 -7.38 9.53
C LEU A 86 -5.32 -8.77 9.91
N GLU A 87 -5.96 -9.44 8.94
CA GLU A 87 -6.60 -10.74 9.11
C GLU A 87 -5.98 -11.77 8.15
N ILE A 88 -5.69 -12.97 8.65
CA ILE A 88 -5.12 -14.09 7.88
C ILE A 88 -6.24 -14.99 7.36
N LEU A 89 -6.21 -15.38 6.09
CA LEU A 89 -7.01 -16.52 5.62
C LEU A 89 -6.38 -17.80 6.17
N ALA A 90 -7.01 -18.36 7.21
CA ALA A 90 -6.58 -19.58 7.86
C ALA A 90 -7.09 -20.79 7.06
N LYS A 91 -6.47 -21.95 7.26
CA LYS A 91 -6.72 -23.20 6.52
C LYS A 91 -8.19 -23.63 6.53
N GLU A 92 -8.91 -23.26 7.57
CA GLU A 92 -10.30 -23.63 7.84
C GLU A 92 -11.30 -22.90 6.93
N ASP A 93 -10.89 -21.78 6.31
CA ASP A 93 -11.76 -20.90 5.52
C ASP A 93 -11.94 -21.35 4.05
N TRP A 94 -11.14 -22.28 3.53
CA TRP A 94 -10.98 -22.49 2.08
C TRP A 94 -10.55 -23.89 1.63
N LYS A 95 -10.84 -24.20 0.36
CA LYS A 95 -10.23 -25.31 -0.38
C LYS A 95 -9.19 -24.77 -1.35
N VAL A 96 -8.02 -25.41 -1.36
CA VAL A 96 -6.81 -24.96 -2.06
C VAL A 96 -6.34 -25.97 -3.12
N GLU A 97 -5.92 -25.45 -4.27
CA GLU A 97 -5.24 -26.20 -5.32
C GLU A 97 -4.06 -25.37 -5.86
N TRP A 98 -2.85 -25.96 -5.90
CA TRP A 98 -1.69 -25.32 -6.53
C TRP A 98 -1.66 -25.61 -8.04
N ILE A 99 -1.63 -24.56 -8.84
CA ILE A 99 -1.50 -24.63 -10.31
C ILE A 99 -0.04 -24.40 -10.71
N SER A 100 0.44 -25.20 -11.67
CA SER A 100 1.83 -25.17 -12.18
C SER A 100 1.88 -24.75 -13.66
N GLY A 101 3.06 -24.35 -14.14
CA GLY A 101 3.28 -23.93 -15.52
C GLY A 101 3.13 -22.42 -15.69
N LYS A 102 2.59 -21.97 -16.83
CA LYS A 102 2.39 -20.54 -17.16
C LYS A 102 1.43 -19.82 -16.22
N GLU A 103 0.62 -20.57 -15.47
CA GLU A 103 -0.31 -20.05 -14.47
C GLU A 103 0.12 -20.55 -13.09
N ARG A 104 1.37 -20.30 -12.72
CA ARG A 104 1.90 -20.63 -11.40
C ARG A 104 1.12 -19.84 -10.34
N GLY A 105 0.40 -20.52 -9.45
CA GLY A 105 -0.57 -19.86 -8.58
C GLY A 105 -1.35 -20.78 -7.65
N LEU A 106 -2.22 -20.16 -6.86
CA LEU A 106 -3.21 -20.81 -6.01
C LEU A 106 -4.62 -20.57 -6.56
N LYS A 107 -5.36 -21.65 -6.75
CA LYS A 107 -6.80 -21.63 -6.95
C LYS A 107 -7.49 -21.89 -5.62
N ILE A 108 -8.45 -21.04 -5.29
CA ILE A 108 -9.04 -20.93 -3.96
C ILE A 108 -10.55 -20.91 -4.09
N ASP A 109 -11.22 -21.82 -3.37
CA ASP A 109 -12.66 -21.80 -3.14
C ASP A 109 -12.93 -21.47 -1.67
N ILE A 110 -13.56 -20.33 -1.41
CA ILE A 110 -13.93 -19.82 -0.08
C ILE A 110 -15.45 -19.95 0.11
N ASP A 111 -15.87 -20.42 1.27
CA ASP A 111 -17.28 -20.38 1.66
C ASP A 111 -17.63 -19.01 2.26
N LEU A 112 -18.47 -18.23 1.55
CA LEU A 112 -18.90 -16.89 2.01
C LEU A 112 -19.94 -16.98 3.13
N SER A 113 -19.54 -17.53 4.27
CA SER A 113 -20.30 -17.43 5.52
C SER A 113 -20.30 -15.98 6.03
N ASN A 114 -21.32 -15.60 6.80
CA ASN A 114 -21.35 -14.26 7.40
C ASN A 114 -20.15 -14.01 8.33
N ASN A 115 -19.73 -15.04 9.08
CA ASN A 115 -18.55 -14.97 9.97
C ASN A 115 -17.27 -14.68 9.19
N PHE A 116 -17.10 -15.34 8.03
CA PHE A 116 -15.97 -15.06 7.14
C PHE A 116 -16.03 -13.63 6.58
N LEU A 117 -17.19 -13.20 6.08
CA LEU A 117 -17.34 -11.88 5.47
C LEU A 117 -17.10 -10.74 6.47
N ASP A 118 -17.48 -10.91 7.74
CA ASP A 118 -17.34 -9.91 8.79
C ASP A 118 -15.88 -9.60 9.15
N ARG A 119 -14.95 -10.54 8.91
CA ARG A 119 -13.51 -10.35 9.11
C ARG A 119 -12.85 -9.47 8.05
N PHE A 120 -13.36 -9.50 6.81
CA PHE A 120 -12.70 -8.85 5.67
C PHE A 120 -13.45 -7.64 5.09
N ILE A 121 -14.78 -7.58 5.23
CA ILE A 121 -15.60 -6.47 4.72
C ILE A 121 -16.74 -6.07 5.65
N THR A 122 -16.97 -4.76 5.75
CA THR A 122 -18.06 -4.19 6.56
C THR A 122 -19.44 -4.67 6.08
N LYS A 123 -20.43 -4.72 6.99
CA LYS A 123 -21.84 -5.02 6.66
C LYS A 123 -22.37 -4.19 5.48
N LYS A 124 -22.00 -2.91 5.38
CA LYS A 124 -22.35 -2.05 4.24
C LYS A 124 -21.83 -2.59 2.91
N GLN A 125 -20.57 -3.03 2.86
CA GLN A 125 -19.97 -3.60 1.66
C GLN A 125 -20.60 -4.94 1.27
N GLN A 126 -20.95 -5.77 2.27
CA GLN A 126 -21.69 -7.03 2.08
C GLN A 126 -23.08 -6.77 1.46
N ILE A 127 -23.83 -5.79 1.97
CA ILE A 127 -25.13 -5.36 1.42
C ILE A 127 -25.00 -4.88 -0.03
N MET A 128 -23.91 -4.17 -0.36
CA MET A 128 -23.60 -3.74 -1.73
C MET A 128 -23.10 -4.88 -2.65
N GLY A 129 -23.00 -6.12 -2.16
CA GLY A 129 -22.48 -7.26 -2.93
C GLY A 129 -21.01 -7.10 -3.33
N GLN A 130 -20.24 -6.29 -2.59
CA GLN A 130 -18.79 -6.26 -2.73
C GLN A 130 -18.20 -7.60 -2.30
N LEU A 131 -17.07 -7.95 -2.91
CA LEU A 131 -16.31 -9.14 -2.56
C LEU A 131 -15.16 -8.72 -1.64
N PRO A 132 -14.71 -9.60 -0.73
CA PRO A 132 -13.64 -9.27 0.22
C PRO A 132 -12.30 -9.00 -0.45
N PHE A 133 -12.10 -9.55 -1.66
CA PHE A 133 -10.86 -9.40 -2.41
C PHE A 133 -11.14 -8.95 -3.85
N TYR A 134 -10.20 -8.18 -4.41
CA TYR A 134 -10.35 -7.53 -5.71
C TYR A 134 -9.19 -7.86 -6.65
N ARG A 135 -9.43 -7.77 -7.97
CA ARG A 135 -8.40 -8.05 -8.99
C ARG A 135 -7.20 -7.11 -8.84
N GLY A 136 -6.00 -7.67 -8.85
CA GLY A 136 -4.73 -6.96 -8.61
C GLY A 136 -4.38 -6.76 -7.14
N GLN A 137 -5.19 -7.20 -6.18
CA GLN A 137 -4.78 -7.20 -4.78
C GLN A 137 -3.61 -8.16 -4.57
N THR A 138 -2.52 -7.70 -3.94
CA THR A 138 -1.42 -8.57 -3.53
C THR A 138 -1.91 -9.56 -2.50
N MET A 139 -1.43 -10.79 -2.61
CA MET A 139 -1.62 -11.86 -1.63
C MET A 139 -0.24 -12.41 -1.29
N PHE A 140 0.19 -12.23 -0.05
CA PHE A 140 1.34 -12.96 0.48
C PHE A 140 0.83 -14.28 1.02
N PHE A 141 1.51 -15.38 0.72
CA PHE A 141 1.12 -16.65 1.29
C PHE A 141 2.34 -17.48 1.66
N PHE A 142 2.25 -18.15 2.80
CA PHE A 142 3.42 -18.64 3.52
C PHE A 142 3.10 -19.89 4.34
N CYS A 143 4.16 -20.63 4.67
CA CYS A 143 4.14 -21.80 5.54
C CYS A 143 4.95 -21.53 6.82
N GLU A 144 4.75 -22.36 7.84
CA GLU A 144 5.45 -22.26 9.13
C GLU A 144 6.97 -22.52 9.02
N ASP A 145 7.41 -23.21 7.95
CA ASP A 145 8.82 -23.49 7.64
C ASP A 145 9.57 -22.28 7.03
N GLY A 146 8.95 -21.10 7.02
CA GLY A 146 9.52 -19.86 6.48
C GLY A 146 9.44 -19.74 4.95
N LEU A 147 8.93 -20.76 4.24
CA LEU A 147 8.70 -20.67 2.80
C LEU A 147 7.50 -19.76 2.53
N PHE A 148 7.69 -18.76 1.69
CA PHE A 148 6.64 -17.83 1.29
C PHE A 148 6.68 -17.54 -0.21
N TRP A 149 5.59 -16.99 -0.72
CA TRP A 149 5.47 -16.49 -2.08
C TRP A 149 4.74 -15.15 -2.09
N VAL A 150 5.01 -14.35 -3.11
CA VAL A 150 4.23 -13.14 -3.40
C VAL A 150 3.41 -13.33 -4.67
N GLY A 151 2.10 -13.15 -4.57
CA GLY A 151 1.20 -13.19 -5.72
C GLY A 151 0.19 -12.05 -5.73
N TYR A 152 -0.72 -12.10 -6.70
CA TYR A 152 -1.83 -11.17 -6.84
C TYR A 152 -3.10 -11.89 -7.31
N VAL A 153 -4.26 -11.36 -6.94
CA VAL A 153 -5.56 -11.86 -7.40
C VAL A 153 -5.71 -11.56 -8.90
N ASP A 154 -5.54 -12.56 -9.75
CA ASP A 154 -5.61 -12.42 -11.20
C ASP A 154 -7.06 -12.50 -11.71
N SER A 155 -7.85 -13.42 -11.16
CA SER A 155 -9.28 -13.52 -11.49
C SER A 155 -10.15 -13.87 -10.29
N VAL A 156 -11.38 -13.39 -10.33
CA VAL A 156 -12.41 -13.59 -9.29
C VAL A 156 -13.71 -14.00 -9.96
N TYR A 157 -14.26 -15.13 -9.53
CA TYR A 157 -15.50 -15.70 -10.04
C TYR A 157 -16.56 -15.63 -8.95
N ARG A 158 -17.62 -14.86 -9.20
CA ARG A 158 -18.80 -14.85 -8.34
C ARG A 158 -19.56 -16.18 -8.49
N PRO A 159 -20.15 -16.71 -7.41
CA PRO A 159 -21.12 -17.80 -7.54
C PRO A 159 -22.28 -17.33 -8.43
N LYS A 160 -22.64 -18.14 -9.43
CA LYS A 160 -23.91 -17.93 -10.15
C LYS A 160 -25.03 -18.19 -9.16
N VAL A 161 -25.81 -17.17 -8.82
CA VAL A 161 -27.05 -17.35 -8.08
C VAL A 161 -28.06 -17.94 -9.04
N GLU A 162 -28.24 -19.27 -8.99
CA GLU A 162 -29.35 -19.90 -9.68
C GLU A 162 -30.66 -19.41 -9.07
N LYS A 163 -31.57 -18.91 -9.91
CA LYS A 163 -32.87 -18.35 -9.47
C LYS A 163 -33.80 -19.39 -8.82
N SER A 164 -33.43 -20.67 -8.86
CA SER A 164 -34.14 -21.80 -8.23
C SER A 164 -33.52 -22.24 -6.89
N ALA A 165 -32.44 -21.60 -6.43
CA ALA A 165 -31.69 -22.06 -5.27
C ALA A 165 -32.49 -21.86 -3.97
N ILE A 166 -32.81 -22.98 -3.32
CA ILE A 166 -33.48 -23.11 -2.03
C ILE A 166 -32.84 -22.19 -0.97
N LYS A 167 -33.65 -21.66 -0.04
CA LYS A 167 -33.17 -20.95 1.17
C LYS A 167 -32.11 -21.82 1.88
N GLY A 168 -30.83 -21.48 1.71
CA GLY A 168 -29.71 -22.26 2.26
C GLY A 168 -28.57 -22.57 1.28
N ALA A 169 -28.68 -22.26 -0.02
CA ALA A 169 -27.59 -22.49 -0.97
C ALA A 169 -26.30 -21.74 -0.60
N GLN A 170 -25.25 -22.51 -0.34
CA GLN A 170 -23.92 -22.06 0.08
C GLN A 170 -23.23 -21.25 -1.03
N LYS A 171 -22.97 -19.96 -0.77
CA LYS A 171 -22.33 -19.06 -1.74
C LYS A 171 -20.82 -19.28 -1.73
N THR A 172 -20.32 -20.08 -2.66
CA THR A 172 -18.88 -20.30 -2.85
C THR A 172 -18.27 -19.18 -3.70
N PHE A 173 -17.20 -18.57 -3.21
CA PHE A 173 -16.40 -17.59 -3.94
C PHE A 173 -15.14 -18.28 -4.45
N ARG A 174 -14.89 -18.21 -5.76
CA ARG A 174 -13.66 -18.75 -6.35
C ARG A 174 -12.74 -17.61 -6.77
N MET A 175 -11.48 -17.66 -6.38
CA MET A 175 -10.44 -16.80 -6.94
C MET A 175 -9.23 -17.59 -7.43
N PHE A 176 -8.47 -16.97 -8.31
CA PHE A 176 -7.14 -17.42 -8.70
C PHE A 176 -6.11 -16.34 -8.35
N ILE A 177 -5.13 -16.72 -7.54
CA ILE A 177 -3.97 -15.91 -7.17
C ILE A 177 -2.81 -16.37 -8.03
N ARG A 178 -2.30 -15.52 -8.92
CA ARG A 178 -1.10 -15.79 -9.70
C ARG A 178 0.13 -15.34 -8.92
N VAL A 179 1.18 -16.16 -8.87
CA VAL A 179 2.48 -15.79 -8.32
C VAL A 179 3.15 -14.78 -9.27
N TYR A 180 3.84 -13.78 -8.75
CA TYR A 180 4.60 -12.86 -9.58
C TYR A 180 5.77 -13.57 -10.29
N ASP A 181 6.03 -13.24 -11.56
CA ASP A 181 7.05 -13.92 -12.37
C ASP A 181 8.49 -13.76 -11.83
N TRP A 182 8.74 -12.72 -11.02
CA TRP A 182 10.01 -12.47 -10.34
C TRP A 182 10.21 -13.27 -9.05
N ASP A 183 9.15 -13.88 -8.49
CA ASP A 183 9.27 -14.81 -7.37
C ASP A 183 9.88 -16.12 -7.88
N GLN A 184 11.01 -16.54 -7.29
CA GLN A 184 11.76 -17.73 -7.72
C GLN A 184 11.62 -18.90 -6.73
N ASN A 185 10.70 -18.82 -5.77
CA ASN A 185 10.54 -19.85 -4.75
C ASN A 185 10.05 -21.17 -5.38
N ARG A 186 10.50 -22.31 -4.83
CA ARG A 186 10.10 -23.62 -5.34
C ARG A 186 8.57 -23.83 -5.31
N LYS A 187 8.08 -24.82 -6.05
CA LYS A 187 6.71 -25.33 -5.88
C LYS A 187 6.52 -25.87 -4.44
N PRO A 188 5.40 -25.59 -3.77
CA PRO A 188 5.08 -26.23 -2.49
C PRO A 188 4.83 -27.74 -2.66
N LYS A 189 5.22 -28.52 -1.65
CA LYS A 189 4.87 -29.94 -1.54
C LYS A 189 3.37 -30.10 -1.25
N PRO A 190 2.74 -31.25 -1.57
CA PRO A 190 1.32 -31.48 -1.29
C PRO A 190 0.93 -31.37 0.20
N SER A 191 1.87 -31.56 1.12
CA SER A 191 1.69 -31.30 2.56
C SER A 191 1.65 -29.79 2.85
N GLU A 192 2.65 -29.05 2.35
CA GLU A 192 2.81 -27.60 2.51
C GLU A 192 1.59 -26.84 1.95
N VAL A 193 1.05 -27.26 0.79
CA VAL A 193 -0.17 -26.67 0.21
C VAL A 193 -1.35 -26.64 1.21
N LYS A 194 -1.45 -27.65 2.09
CA LYS A 194 -2.52 -27.74 3.11
C LYS A 194 -2.24 -26.94 4.39
N SER A 195 -1.06 -26.34 4.52
CA SER A 195 -0.65 -25.50 5.65
C SER A 195 -0.29 -24.07 5.22
N ILE A 196 -0.61 -23.69 3.97
CA ILE A 196 -0.49 -22.30 3.52
C ILE A 196 -1.44 -21.43 4.34
N GLN A 197 -0.90 -20.34 4.88
CA GLN A 197 -1.65 -19.18 5.36
C GLN A 197 -1.57 -18.07 4.31
N ILE A 198 -2.61 -17.24 4.17
CA ILE A 198 -2.59 -16.09 3.25
C ILE A 198 -2.83 -14.80 4.02
N LEU A 199 -1.90 -13.86 3.87
CA LEU A 199 -2.00 -12.47 4.32
C LEU A 199 -2.40 -11.58 3.12
N PRO A 200 -3.61 -11.02 3.10
CA PRO A 200 -4.03 -10.07 2.07
C PRO A 200 -3.26 -8.76 2.18
N GLY A 201 -2.60 -8.35 1.09
CA GLY A 201 -1.92 -7.06 1.03
C GLY A 201 -2.90 -5.90 1.02
N CYS A 202 -2.55 -4.82 1.72
CA CYS A 202 -3.34 -3.58 1.70
C CYS A 202 -3.29 -2.90 0.31
N ILE A 203 -4.10 -1.86 0.11
CA ILE A 203 -4.15 -1.14 -1.18
C ILE A 203 -2.80 -0.49 -1.54
N ALA A 204 -2.03 0.01 -0.57
CA ALA A 204 -0.73 0.61 -0.81
C ALA A 204 0.30 -0.44 -1.26
N THR A 205 0.46 -1.51 -0.49
CA THR A 205 1.33 -2.67 -0.80
C THR A 205 0.98 -3.29 -2.15
N SER A 206 -0.31 -3.45 -2.44
CA SER A 206 -0.78 -3.95 -3.75
C SER A 206 -0.36 -3.03 -4.89
N ARG A 207 -0.51 -1.71 -4.75
CA ARG A 207 -0.08 -0.75 -5.77
C ARG A 207 1.44 -0.77 -5.97
N ALA A 208 2.22 -0.84 -4.89
CA ALA A 208 3.67 -0.87 -4.95
C ALA A 208 4.18 -2.10 -5.72
N LEU A 209 3.70 -3.30 -5.36
CA LEU A 209 4.13 -4.55 -6.00
C LEU A 209 3.71 -4.64 -7.47
N ASN A 210 2.47 -4.24 -7.80
CA ASN A 210 2.04 -4.17 -9.21
C ASN A 210 2.86 -3.14 -10.01
N ALA A 211 3.18 -1.97 -9.44
CA ALA A 211 4.00 -0.95 -10.10
C ALA A 211 5.45 -1.43 -10.37
N MET A 212 5.96 -2.39 -9.61
CA MET A 212 7.24 -3.02 -9.93
C MET A 212 7.16 -4.01 -11.11
N THR A 213 5.98 -4.49 -11.49
CA THR A 213 5.80 -5.41 -12.64
C THR A 213 5.48 -4.72 -13.95
N THR A 214 5.03 -3.46 -13.91
CA THR A 214 4.88 -2.66 -15.13
C THR A 214 6.25 -2.37 -15.75
N MET A 215 6.29 -2.27 -17.09
CA MET A 215 7.53 -2.00 -17.81
C MET A 215 8.07 -0.61 -17.45
N LEU A 216 9.09 -0.58 -16.59
CA LEU A 216 9.82 0.63 -16.24
C LEU A 216 10.79 1.01 -17.36
N ASP A 217 11.01 2.30 -17.54
CA ASP A 217 12.02 2.80 -18.47
C ASP A 217 13.44 2.32 -18.06
N LYS A 218 14.27 2.00 -19.06
CA LYS A 218 15.61 1.43 -18.87
C LYS A 218 16.52 2.32 -18.00
N GLN A 219 16.36 3.64 -18.07
CA GLN A 219 17.08 4.61 -17.25
C GLN A 219 16.65 4.52 -15.79
N ILE A 220 15.34 4.42 -15.53
CA ILE A 220 14.77 4.25 -14.19
C ILE A 220 15.19 2.90 -13.61
N THR A 221 15.09 1.81 -14.37
CA THR A 221 15.59 0.48 -13.94
C THR A 221 17.07 0.51 -13.58
N ASN A 222 17.92 1.14 -14.42
CA ASN A 222 19.35 1.27 -14.09
C ASN A 222 19.59 2.07 -12.81
N MET A 223 18.82 3.13 -12.56
CA MET A 223 18.91 3.90 -11.32
C MET A 223 18.50 3.08 -10.08
N ILE A 224 17.37 2.37 -10.14
CA ILE A 224 16.90 1.48 -9.05
C ILE A 224 17.94 0.40 -8.73
N MET A 225 18.60 -0.15 -9.75
CA MET A 225 19.66 -1.14 -9.60
C MET A 225 21.00 -0.58 -9.08
N GLY A 226 21.12 0.73 -8.87
CA GLY A 226 22.38 1.37 -8.49
C GLY A 226 23.47 1.34 -9.58
N LYS A 227 23.07 1.17 -10.85
CA LYS A 227 23.97 1.24 -12.01
C LYS A 227 24.22 2.70 -12.39
N LYS A 228 25.43 3.00 -12.90
CA LYS A 228 25.81 4.36 -13.32
C LYS A 228 24.97 4.84 -14.53
N GLY A 229 23.85 5.51 -14.25
CA GLY A 229 23.20 6.38 -15.23
C GLY A 229 24.18 7.48 -15.65
N HIS A 230 24.53 7.53 -16.93
CA HIS A 230 25.37 8.59 -17.47
C HIS A 230 24.50 9.82 -17.73
N PHE A 231 24.33 10.65 -16.70
CA PHE A 231 23.71 11.96 -16.82
C PHE A 231 24.81 12.99 -17.05
N GLY A 232 24.90 13.50 -18.28
CA GLY A 232 25.89 14.51 -18.65
C GLY A 232 25.58 15.84 -17.98
N LEU A 233 26.34 16.19 -16.94
CA LEU A 233 26.16 17.44 -16.19
C LEU A 233 26.93 18.59 -16.84
N LYS A 234 26.23 19.69 -17.20
CA LYS A 234 26.82 21.01 -17.48
C LYS A 234 25.96 22.10 -16.84
N PHE A 235 26.61 23.06 -16.17
CA PHE A 235 25.95 24.07 -15.33
C PHE A 235 26.06 25.50 -15.90
N SER A 236 25.05 26.35 -15.69
CA SER A 236 25.11 27.82 -15.84
C SER A 236 23.91 28.52 -15.14
N ASN A 237 23.98 29.83 -14.87
CA ASN A 237 23.21 30.58 -13.84
C ASN A 237 21.80 31.14 -14.24
N LEU A 238 21.18 31.98 -13.34
CA LEU A 238 20.01 32.92 -13.47
C LEU A 238 18.62 32.47 -12.92
N THR A 239 17.61 33.39 -12.80
CA THR A 239 16.99 34.05 -11.58
C THR A 239 15.84 33.35 -10.73
N LEU A 240 15.44 33.91 -9.53
CA LEU A 240 14.92 33.32 -8.20
C LEU A 240 15.89 32.85 -7.02
N ASN A 241 16.24 33.67 -6.00
CA ASN A 241 17.33 33.51 -4.95
C ASN A 241 18.31 32.29 -5.03
N GLU A 242 19.63 32.51 -5.24
CA GLU A 242 20.60 31.61 -5.95
C GLU A 242 20.47 30.08 -5.86
N SER A 243 20.03 29.48 -4.76
CA SER A 243 19.72 28.04 -4.71
C SER A 243 18.47 27.63 -5.48
N GLN A 244 17.39 28.43 -5.43
CA GLN A 244 16.07 28.08 -5.98
C GLN A 244 16.05 28.16 -7.51
N LYS A 245 16.69 29.19 -8.08
CA LYS A 245 17.15 29.31 -9.48
C LYS A 245 17.69 28.01 -10.04
N ARG A 246 18.78 27.55 -9.41
CA ARG A 246 19.57 26.42 -9.84
C ARG A 246 18.76 25.14 -9.70
N ALA A 247 17.88 25.04 -8.70
CA ALA A 247 16.90 23.96 -8.61
C ALA A 247 15.95 23.91 -9.81
N VAL A 248 15.21 25.00 -10.12
CA VAL A 248 14.28 25.02 -11.26
C VAL A 248 15.02 24.73 -12.57
N LYS A 249 16.13 25.43 -12.83
CA LYS A 249 16.92 25.23 -14.05
C LYS A 249 17.52 23.82 -14.14
N SER A 250 17.94 23.21 -13.03
CA SER A 250 18.40 21.82 -12.98
C SER A 250 17.31 20.84 -13.39
N VAL A 251 16.06 21.06 -12.97
CA VAL A 251 14.93 20.21 -13.37
C VAL A 251 14.69 20.29 -14.88
N MET A 252 14.76 21.48 -15.47
CA MET A 252 14.45 21.65 -16.91
C MET A 252 15.50 21.02 -17.84
N ILE A 253 16.73 20.77 -17.37
CA ILE A 253 17.84 20.24 -18.19
C ILE A 253 18.24 18.80 -17.86
N ASN A 254 17.87 18.27 -16.68
CA ASN A 254 18.23 16.92 -16.26
C ASN A 254 16.98 16.03 -16.22
N PRO A 255 17.05 14.79 -16.75
CA PRO A 255 15.90 13.87 -16.74
C PRO A 255 15.53 13.40 -15.32
N ILE A 256 16.42 13.58 -14.34
CA ILE A 256 16.19 13.31 -12.92
C ILE A 256 16.88 14.43 -12.12
N THR A 257 16.17 15.04 -11.18
CA THR A 257 16.72 16.03 -10.24
C THR A 257 16.22 15.73 -8.82
N ILE A 258 17.12 15.68 -7.84
CA ILE A 258 16.78 15.55 -6.41
C ILE A 258 16.88 16.94 -5.77
N LEU A 259 15.77 17.44 -5.24
CA LEU A 259 15.71 18.73 -4.54
C LEU A 259 15.63 18.53 -3.02
N GLN A 260 16.74 18.82 -2.33
CA GLN A 260 16.81 18.77 -0.87
C GLN A 260 16.75 20.18 -0.25
N GLY A 261 16.22 20.28 0.97
CA GLY A 261 16.41 21.46 1.82
C GLY A 261 15.76 21.30 3.19
N PRO A 262 16.17 22.08 4.21
CA PRO A 262 15.50 22.16 5.53
C PRO A 262 13.99 22.47 5.47
N PRO A 263 13.20 22.25 6.55
CA PRO A 263 11.83 22.77 6.64
C PRO A 263 11.79 24.31 6.43
N GLY A 264 10.66 24.84 5.97
CA GLY A 264 10.49 26.28 5.72
C GLY A 264 11.14 26.85 4.44
N THR A 265 12.09 26.15 3.80
CA THR A 265 12.89 26.64 2.65
C THR A 265 12.16 26.83 1.30
N GLY A 266 10.82 26.94 1.31
CA GLY A 266 10.06 27.27 0.10
C GLY A 266 9.96 26.16 -0.96
N LYS A 267 10.26 24.89 -0.63
CA LYS A 267 10.16 23.75 -1.58
C LYS A 267 8.84 23.72 -2.36
N THR A 268 7.70 23.95 -1.70
CA THR A 268 6.38 24.01 -2.36
C THR A 268 6.28 25.14 -3.38
N CYS A 269 6.96 26.28 -3.17
CA CYS A 269 7.03 27.36 -4.13
C CYS A 269 7.90 26.98 -5.35
N ILE A 270 9.02 26.28 -5.12
CA ILE A 270 9.87 25.74 -6.20
C ILE A 270 9.08 24.75 -7.07
N ILE A 271 8.32 23.84 -6.45
CA ILE A 271 7.43 22.91 -7.17
C ILE A 271 6.38 23.67 -7.99
N SER A 272 5.76 24.71 -7.42
CA SER A 272 4.76 25.53 -8.12
C SER A 272 5.36 26.22 -9.35
N GLU A 273 6.56 26.79 -9.23
CA GLU A 273 7.27 27.41 -10.34
C GLU A 273 7.68 26.38 -11.41
N MET A 274 8.20 25.23 -11.01
CA MET A 274 8.55 24.13 -11.94
C MET A 274 7.36 23.73 -12.80
N VAL A 275 6.18 23.54 -12.19
CA VAL A 275 4.95 23.22 -12.93
C VAL A 275 4.55 24.37 -13.86
N SER A 276 4.62 25.62 -13.39
CA SER A 276 4.34 26.80 -14.22
C SER A 276 5.24 26.89 -15.46
N GLN A 277 6.53 26.60 -15.31
CA GLN A 277 7.50 26.60 -16.42
C GLN A 277 7.26 25.44 -17.40
N LEU A 278 6.97 24.23 -16.91
CA LEU A 278 6.62 23.09 -17.76
C LEU A 278 5.33 23.35 -18.57
N LEU A 279 4.32 23.95 -17.95
CA LEU A 279 3.07 24.33 -18.64
C LEU A 279 3.30 25.41 -19.70
N LYS A 280 4.15 26.43 -19.43
CA LYS A 280 4.54 27.46 -20.42
C LYS A 280 5.35 26.91 -21.60
N MET A 281 5.87 25.69 -21.49
CA MET A 281 6.60 24.97 -22.55
C MET A 281 5.74 23.89 -23.23
N ASP A 282 4.42 23.89 -23.01
CA ASP A 282 3.47 22.89 -23.52
C ASP A 282 3.81 21.44 -23.12
N ILE A 283 4.50 21.24 -21.98
CA ILE A 283 4.83 19.92 -21.45
C ILE A 283 3.70 19.44 -20.53
N TYR A 284 2.82 18.60 -21.07
CA TYR A 284 1.71 17.96 -20.35
C TYR A 284 1.43 16.54 -20.87
N PRO A 285 0.83 15.65 -20.07
CA PRO A 285 0.37 15.83 -18.68
C PRO A 285 1.51 15.79 -17.65
N ILE A 286 1.40 16.64 -16.62
CA ILE A 286 2.35 16.66 -15.48
C ILE A 286 1.72 15.91 -14.31
N LEU A 287 2.40 14.87 -13.81
CA LEU A 287 1.98 14.12 -12.62
C LEU A 287 2.66 14.67 -11.36
N VAL A 288 1.87 15.26 -10.46
CA VAL A 288 2.33 15.74 -9.14
C VAL A 288 1.85 14.78 -8.05
N VAL A 289 2.78 14.27 -7.23
CA VAL A 289 2.51 13.31 -6.15
C VAL A 289 3.23 13.70 -4.86
N ALA A 290 2.67 13.33 -3.71
CA ALA A 290 3.30 13.46 -2.40
C ALA A 290 2.82 12.35 -1.45
N ALA A 291 3.56 12.12 -0.37
CA ALA A 291 3.27 11.05 0.60
C ALA A 291 1.97 11.24 1.41
N SER A 292 1.49 12.48 1.56
CA SER A 292 0.24 12.79 2.28
C SER A 292 -0.70 13.61 1.42
N ASN A 293 -2.02 13.47 1.67
CA ASN A 293 -3.02 14.23 0.93
C ASN A 293 -2.89 15.73 1.19
N THR A 294 -2.67 16.14 2.45
CA THR A 294 -2.40 17.54 2.82
C THR A 294 -1.19 18.12 2.07
N ALA A 295 -0.13 17.34 1.82
CA ALA A 295 1.00 17.80 1.02
C ALA A 295 0.63 18.02 -0.46
N VAL A 296 -0.17 17.13 -1.06
CA VAL A 296 -0.72 17.33 -2.42
C VAL A 296 -1.64 18.55 -2.46
N ASP A 297 -2.50 18.70 -1.45
CA ASP A 297 -3.48 19.77 -1.39
C ASP A 297 -2.79 21.14 -1.24
N ASN A 298 -1.78 21.25 -0.37
CA ASN A 298 -0.94 22.45 -0.23
C ASN A 298 -0.18 22.84 -1.51
N ILE A 299 0.13 21.88 -2.40
CA ILE A 299 0.73 22.17 -3.72
C ILE A 299 -0.38 22.63 -4.68
N ALA A 300 -1.50 21.91 -4.71
CA ALA A 300 -2.64 22.23 -5.56
C ALA A 300 -3.24 23.61 -5.25
N GLU A 301 -3.33 24.02 -3.99
CA GLU A 301 -3.85 25.35 -3.61
C GLU A 301 -2.99 26.49 -4.15
N LYS A 302 -1.66 26.31 -4.22
CA LYS A 302 -0.77 27.30 -4.85
C LYS A 302 -0.93 27.34 -6.36
N LEU A 303 -1.02 26.17 -7.00
CA LEU A 303 -1.25 26.07 -8.45
C LEU A 303 -2.65 26.53 -8.87
N LEU A 304 -3.65 26.48 -7.98
CA LEU A 304 -5.04 26.85 -8.27
C LEU A 304 -5.19 28.31 -8.69
N VAL A 305 -4.33 29.20 -8.17
CA VAL A 305 -4.37 30.64 -8.45
C VAL A 305 -4.13 30.92 -9.94
N ASP A 306 -3.11 30.28 -10.52
CA ASP A 306 -2.65 30.58 -11.89
C ASP A 306 -3.07 29.51 -12.92
N HIS A 307 -3.38 28.28 -12.48
CA HIS A 307 -3.51 27.10 -13.36
C HIS A 307 -4.80 26.30 -13.16
N ARG A 308 -5.88 26.95 -12.67
CA ARG A 308 -7.17 26.32 -12.34
C ARG A 308 -7.74 25.40 -13.43
N ASP A 309 -7.74 25.86 -14.67
CA ASP A 309 -8.41 25.15 -15.77
C ASP A 309 -7.57 23.99 -16.35
N SER A 310 -6.26 24.03 -16.14
CA SER A 310 -5.30 23.00 -16.56
C SER A 310 -4.99 21.94 -15.50
N MET A 311 -5.68 21.96 -14.35
CA MET A 311 -5.39 21.09 -13.20
C MET A 311 -6.56 20.16 -12.83
N LEU A 312 -6.20 18.95 -12.40
CA LEU A 312 -7.14 17.93 -11.92
C LEU A 312 -6.64 17.27 -10.62
N ARG A 313 -7.41 17.38 -9.54
CA ARG A 313 -7.14 16.71 -8.26
C ARG A 313 -7.84 15.35 -8.24
N LEU A 314 -7.05 14.28 -8.32
CA LEU A 314 -7.52 12.90 -8.19
C LEU A 314 -7.60 12.51 -6.71
N VAL A 315 -8.79 12.19 -6.22
CA VAL A 315 -9.07 11.79 -4.84
C VAL A 315 -9.51 10.33 -4.80
N ALA A 316 -9.12 9.57 -3.77
CA ALA A 316 -9.62 8.21 -3.57
C ALA A 316 -11.11 8.24 -3.18
N GLY A 317 -11.95 7.36 -3.75
CA GLY A 317 -13.40 7.35 -3.53
C GLY A 317 -13.84 7.44 -2.06
N VAL A 318 -13.16 6.71 -1.17
CA VAL A 318 -13.41 6.76 0.29
C VAL A 318 -13.18 8.13 0.95
N ARG A 319 -12.46 9.03 0.29
CA ARG A 319 -12.18 10.40 0.74
C ARG A 319 -13.02 11.45 0.01
N GLU A 320 -13.78 11.15 -1.04
CA GLU A 320 -14.58 12.14 -1.80
C GLU A 320 -15.51 12.97 -0.90
N LYS A 321 -16.06 12.37 0.16
CA LYS A 321 -16.89 13.07 1.17
C LYS A 321 -16.18 14.22 1.89
N LYS A 322 -14.83 14.19 1.98
CA LYS A 322 -14.02 15.27 2.57
C LYS A 322 -13.68 16.37 1.56
N TYR A 323 -13.84 16.10 0.27
CA TYR A 323 -13.62 17.04 -0.84
C TYR A 323 -14.98 17.31 -1.51
N ASP A 324 -15.92 17.86 -0.74
CA ASP A 324 -17.24 18.22 -1.23
C ASP A 324 -17.23 19.59 -1.94
N ALA A 325 -18.41 20.12 -2.24
CA ALA A 325 -18.55 21.40 -2.94
C ALA A 325 -18.07 22.64 -2.14
N GLN A 326 -17.79 22.50 -0.83
CA GLN A 326 -17.29 23.58 0.03
C GLN A 326 -15.76 23.56 0.18
N HIS A 327 -15.10 22.48 -0.24
CA HIS A 327 -13.65 22.34 -0.14
C HIS A 327 -12.91 23.36 -1.03
N SER A 328 -11.77 23.89 -0.59
CA SER A 328 -10.95 24.87 -1.35
C SER A 328 -10.66 24.42 -2.80
N LEU A 329 -10.21 23.17 -2.94
CA LEU A 329 -9.93 22.50 -4.22
C LEU A 329 -11.16 21.97 -4.98
N ALA A 330 -12.40 22.21 -4.54
CA ALA A 330 -13.60 21.60 -5.12
C ALA A 330 -13.69 21.75 -6.65
N SER A 331 -13.32 22.93 -7.17
CA SER A 331 -13.40 23.21 -8.62
C SER A 331 -12.39 22.45 -9.50
N VAL A 332 -11.37 21.82 -8.90
CA VAL A 332 -10.39 20.97 -9.60
C VAL A 332 -10.52 19.48 -9.29
N CYS A 333 -11.36 19.08 -8.33
CA CYS A 333 -11.61 17.68 -7.99
C CYS A 333 -12.32 16.92 -9.13
N LEU A 334 -11.77 15.77 -9.54
CA LEU A 334 -12.33 14.99 -10.66
C LEU A 334 -13.78 14.57 -10.43
N HIS A 335 -14.11 14.04 -9.24
CA HIS A 335 -15.46 13.56 -8.95
C HIS A 335 -16.52 14.68 -9.02
N LEU A 336 -16.14 15.92 -8.68
CA LEU A 336 -17.02 17.08 -8.80
C LEU A 336 -17.12 17.61 -10.24
N LYS A 337 -16.01 17.68 -11.00
CA LYS A 337 -16.05 18.02 -12.44
C LYS A 337 -16.92 17.02 -13.22
N VAL A 338 -16.77 15.72 -12.97
CA VAL A 338 -17.61 14.68 -13.57
C VAL A 338 -19.08 14.84 -13.16
N LEU A 339 -19.37 15.00 -11.86
CA LEU A 339 -20.74 15.18 -11.38
C LEU A 339 -21.43 16.41 -11.98
N ALA A 340 -20.70 17.51 -12.19
CA ALA A 340 -21.20 18.70 -12.84
C ALA A 340 -21.57 18.44 -14.31
N ALA A 341 -20.73 17.70 -15.04
CA ALA A 341 -20.91 17.36 -16.45
C ALA A 341 -22.00 16.31 -16.74
N LEU A 342 -22.45 15.55 -15.74
CA LEU A 342 -23.51 14.54 -15.92
C LEU A 342 -24.89 15.17 -16.23
N PRO A 343 -25.76 14.49 -16.99
CA PRO A 343 -27.17 14.86 -17.12
C PRO A 343 -27.93 14.82 -15.79
N ASP A 344 -28.89 15.72 -15.60
CA ASP A 344 -29.64 15.85 -14.35
C ASP A 344 -30.39 14.59 -13.88
N PRO A 345 -30.97 13.73 -14.76
CA PRO A 345 -31.53 12.44 -14.33
C PRO A 345 -30.50 11.55 -13.62
N ILE A 346 -29.23 11.57 -14.07
CA ILE A 346 -28.14 10.80 -13.46
C ILE A 346 -27.71 11.46 -12.13
N LYS A 347 -27.64 12.80 -12.06
CA LYS A 347 -27.40 13.51 -10.79
C LYS A 347 -28.46 13.21 -9.74
N ILE A 348 -29.73 13.09 -10.12
CA ILE A 348 -30.83 12.73 -9.21
C ILE A 348 -30.65 11.29 -8.70
N LEU A 349 -30.29 10.34 -9.57
CA LEU A 349 -30.04 8.96 -9.20
C LEU A 349 -28.83 8.83 -8.25
N GLU A 350 -27.73 9.52 -8.55
CA GLU A 350 -26.51 9.55 -7.74
C GLU A 350 -26.77 10.13 -6.33
N ARG A 351 -27.54 11.22 -6.25
CA ARG A 351 -28.00 11.78 -4.96
C ARG A 351 -28.91 10.84 -4.19
N LYS A 352 -29.79 10.07 -4.86
CA LYS A 352 -30.64 9.06 -4.22
C LYS A 352 -29.79 7.92 -3.64
N LEU A 353 -28.85 7.38 -4.41
CA LEU A 353 -27.89 6.35 -3.96
C LEU A 353 -27.09 6.84 -2.75
N LYS A 354 -26.50 8.04 -2.82
CA LYS A 354 -25.77 8.67 -1.70
C LYS A 354 -26.64 9.04 -0.49
N ARG A 355 -27.99 9.05 -0.62
CA ARG A 355 -28.94 9.21 0.50
C ARG A 355 -29.38 7.88 1.10
N SER A 356 -29.65 6.85 0.30
CA SER A 356 -29.84 5.48 0.82
C SER A 356 -28.62 4.98 1.58
N GLU A 357 -27.42 5.41 1.18
CA GLU A 357 -26.18 5.20 1.93
C GLU A 357 -26.12 5.85 3.32
N ARG A 358 -27.01 6.80 3.67
CA ARG A 358 -27.06 7.45 4.99
C ARG A 358 -27.99 6.73 5.96
N ILE A 359 -29.09 6.15 5.47
CA ILE A 359 -30.13 5.47 6.27
C ILE A 359 -29.62 4.11 6.82
N HIS A 360 -28.39 3.71 6.50
CA HIS A 360 -27.72 2.51 7.03
C HIS A 360 -26.44 2.86 7.83
N HIS A 361 -26.37 4.09 8.34
CA HIS A 361 -25.33 4.58 9.25
C HIS A 361 -25.89 5.17 10.55
N GLU A 362 -27.21 5.05 10.75
CA GLU A 362 -27.93 5.19 12.02
C GLU A 362 -28.47 3.79 12.39
#